data_AF-A0A8H5J1C8-F1
#
_entry.id   AF-A0A8H5J1C8-F1
#
_cell.length_a   1.000
_cell.length_b   1.000
_cell.length_c   1.000
_cell.angle_alpha   90.00
_cell.angle_beta   90.00
_cell.angle_gamma   90.00
#
_symmetry.space_group_name_H-M   'P 1'
#
loop_
_entity.id
_entity.type
_entity.pdbx_description
1 polymer ?
#
loop_
_entity_poly.entity_id
_entity_poly.type
_entity_poly.pdbx_seq_one_letter_code
_entity_poly.pdbx_strand_id
1 'polypeptide(L)'
;MGKASKELKGFINEIPDSCLNALPTNPGTIRKTTDFRLDMQGMTTDGKHNLQVQVNNGTTISTLKKVAPKTVAGPALVPSDGSWTAADIRAELLATILI
;
A
#
# COMPACT_ATOMS: atom_id res chain seq x y z
N MET A 1 18.76 -1.35 7.54
CA MET A 1 17.34 -0.99 7.30
C MET A 1 16.74 -0.50 8.61
N GLY A 2 16.11 0.69 8.63
CA GLY A 2 15.49 1.24 9.84
C GLY A 2 14.23 0.48 10.26
N LYS A 3 13.81 0.63 11.53
CA LYS A 3 12.59 -0.02 12.05
C LYS A 3 11.38 0.25 11.17
N ALA A 4 11.17 1.50 10.75
CA ALA A 4 10.06 1.89 9.88
C ALA A 4 9.99 1.09 8.57
N SER A 5 11.10 1.01 7.82
CA SER A 5 11.12 0.26 6.57
C SER A 5 10.93 -1.24 6.79
N LYS A 6 11.36 -1.80 7.93
CA LYS A 6 11.11 -3.22 8.28
C LYS A 6 9.62 -3.48 8.56
N GLU A 7 8.99 -2.62 9.36
CA GLU A 7 7.56 -2.70 9.69
C GLU A 7 6.69 -2.50 8.44
N LEU A 8 7.05 -1.56 7.56
CA LEU A 8 6.35 -1.33 6.29
C LEU A 8 6.44 -2.56 5.36
N LYS A 9 7.62 -3.15 5.21
CA LYS A 9 7.79 -4.38 4.44
C LYS A 9 6.99 -5.54 5.04
N GLY A 10 6.97 -5.64 6.37
CA GLY A 10 6.13 -6.60 7.10
C GLY A 10 4.66 -6.41 6.76
N PHE A 11 4.15 -5.18 6.87
CA PHE A 11 2.77 -4.85 6.50
C PHE A 11 2.44 -5.26 5.07
N ILE A 12 3.29 -4.94 4.08
CA ILE A 12 3.07 -5.28 2.67
C ILE A 12 3.03 -6.81 2.47
N ASN A 13 3.94 -7.55 3.10
CA ASN A 13 4.00 -9.00 3.02
C ASN A 13 2.82 -9.68 3.75
N GLU A 14 2.22 -9.03 4.73
CA GLU A 14 1.08 -9.53 5.51
C GLU A 14 -0.30 -9.09 4.97
N ILE A 15 -0.35 -8.32 3.88
CA ILE A 15 -1.61 -8.09 3.17
C ILE A 15 -2.18 -9.48 2.78
N PRO A 16 -3.47 -9.78 2.87
CA PRO A 16 -4.01 -11.04 2.33
C PRO A 16 -4.15 -10.97 0.81
N ASP A 17 -3.96 -12.08 0.10
CA ASP A 17 -4.15 -12.12 -1.36
C ASP A 17 -5.58 -11.72 -1.76
N SER A 18 -6.58 -12.04 -0.91
CA SER A 18 -7.97 -11.63 -1.12
C SER A 18 -8.15 -10.10 -1.19
N CYS A 19 -7.30 -9.33 -0.50
CA CYS A 19 -7.31 -7.87 -0.57
C CYS A 19 -6.68 -7.34 -1.87
N LEU A 20 -5.85 -8.13 -2.56
CA LEU A 20 -5.12 -7.73 -3.76
C LEU A 20 -5.74 -8.28 -5.05
N ASN A 21 -6.48 -9.38 -4.97
CA ASN A 21 -7.16 -9.99 -6.11
C ASN A 21 -8.53 -9.37 -6.42
N ALA A 22 -9.14 -8.68 -5.44
CA ALA A 22 -10.46 -8.07 -5.58
C ALA A 22 -10.39 -6.56 -5.28
N LEU A 23 -9.57 -5.84 -6.06
CA LEU A 23 -9.40 -4.40 -5.87
C LEU A 23 -10.71 -3.65 -6.22
N PRO A 24 -11.18 -2.75 -5.34
CA PRO A 24 -12.30 -1.89 -5.67
C PRO A 24 -11.87 -0.87 -6.73
N THR A 25 -12.79 -0.47 -7.61
CA THR A 25 -12.57 0.62 -8.58
C THR A 25 -12.77 2.01 -7.96
N ASN A 26 -13.48 2.08 -6.82
CA ASN A 26 -13.71 3.31 -6.10
C ASN A 26 -12.56 3.61 -5.13
N PRO A 27 -12.17 4.89 -4.97
CA PRO A 27 -11.19 5.28 -3.97
C PRO A 27 -11.62 4.84 -2.56
N GLY A 28 -10.69 4.31 -1.78
CA GLY A 28 -10.96 3.90 -0.41
C GLY A 28 -9.88 3.03 0.22
N THR A 29 -10.01 2.80 1.53
CA THR A 29 -9.09 1.95 2.28
C THR A 29 -9.42 0.48 2.07
N ILE A 30 -8.49 -0.25 1.48
CA ILE A 30 -8.58 -1.71 1.28
C ILE A 30 -8.24 -2.45 2.57
N ARG A 31 -7.17 -2.03 3.25
CA ARG A 31 -6.69 -2.66 4.47
C ARG A 31 -6.10 -1.63 5.40
N LYS A 32 -6.31 -1.79 6.70
CA LYS A 32 -5.70 -0.96 7.74
C LYS A 32 -5.19 -1.81 8.89
N THR A 33 -4.11 -1.34 9.49
CA THR A 33 -3.54 -1.81 10.77
C THR A 33 -3.42 -0.60 11.71
N THR A 34 -2.77 -0.76 12.85
CA THR A 34 -2.47 0.36 13.75
C THR A 34 -1.56 1.40 13.08
N ASP A 35 -0.54 0.94 12.35
CA ASP A 35 0.52 1.81 11.84
C ASP A 35 0.35 2.21 10.37
N PHE A 36 -0.19 1.31 9.55
CA PHE A 36 -0.28 1.49 8.11
C PHE A 36 -1.68 1.22 7.57
N ARG A 37 -2.00 1.82 6.43
CA ARG A 37 -3.15 1.50 5.61
C ARG A 37 -2.77 1.39 4.15
N LEU A 38 -3.41 0.45 3.46
CA LEU A 38 -3.40 0.32 2.01
C LEU A 38 -4.66 1.01 1.49
N ASP A 39 -4.47 2.06 0.71
CA ASP A 39 -5.52 2.81 0.05
C ASP A 39 -5.47 2.63 -1.46
N MET A 40 -6.64 2.53 -2.06
CA MET A 40 -6.87 2.68 -3.49
C MET A 40 -7.20 4.17 -3.73
N GLN A 41 -6.36 4.89 -4.46
CA GLN A 41 -6.47 6.34 -4.71
C GLN A 41 -7.24 6.68 -6.00
N GLY A 42 -7.97 5.71 -6.55
CA GLY A 42 -8.71 5.80 -7.80
C GLY A 42 -8.06 5.05 -8.95
N MET A 43 -8.75 5.08 -10.08
CA MET A 43 -8.27 4.54 -11.35
C MET A 43 -7.49 5.62 -12.10
N THR A 44 -6.38 5.22 -12.72
CA THR A 44 -5.70 6.06 -13.71
C THR A 44 -6.50 6.13 -15.01
N THR A 45 -6.18 7.10 -15.86
CA THR A 45 -6.79 7.23 -17.20
C THR A 45 -6.58 5.98 -18.06
N ASP A 46 -5.49 5.25 -17.82
CA ASP A 46 -5.17 3.97 -18.50
C ASP A 46 -5.89 2.76 -17.89
N GLY A 47 -6.82 2.96 -16.95
CA GLY A 47 -7.58 1.88 -16.32
C GLY A 47 -6.79 1.06 -15.29
N LYS A 48 -5.68 1.57 -14.75
CA LYS A 48 -4.93 0.91 -13.67
C LYS A 48 -5.37 1.39 -12.30
N HIS A 49 -5.47 0.49 -11.33
CA HIS A 49 -5.69 0.81 -9.92
C HIS A 49 -4.45 1.47 -9.32
N ASN A 50 -4.61 2.65 -8.71
CA ASN A 50 -3.53 3.35 -8.02
C ASN A 50 -3.52 2.93 -6.55
N LEU A 51 -2.63 2.01 -6.18
CA LEU A 51 -2.46 1.56 -4.80
C LEU A 51 -1.35 2.33 -4.08
N GLN A 52 -1.63 2.74 -2.85
CA GLN A 52 -0.68 3.45 -2.00
C GLN A 52 -0.74 2.94 -0.57
N VAL A 53 0.43 2.76 0.04
CA VAL A 53 0.54 2.52 1.48
C VAL A 53 0.82 3.83 2.18
N GLN A 54 -0.05 4.19 3.11
CA GLN A 54 0.04 5.39 3.92
C GLN A 54 0.23 5.03 5.38
N VAL A 55 0.84 5.94 6.14
CA VAL A 55 0.95 5.82 7.59
C VAL A 55 -0.33 6.36 8.23
N ASN A 56 -0.85 5.67 9.25
CA ASN A 56 -2.02 6.12 9.98
C ASN A 56 -1.70 7.22 10.99
N ASN A 57 -2.65 8.12 11.20
CA ASN A 57 -2.62 9.04 12.35
C ASN A 57 -2.67 8.22 13.64
N GLY A 58 -1.61 8.32 14.45
CA GLY A 58 -1.46 7.53 15.67
C GLY A 58 -0.53 6.32 15.54
N THR A 59 0.30 6.24 14.49
CA THR A 59 1.35 5.22 14.41
C THR A 59 2.18 5.14 15.70
N THR A 60 2.43 3.91 16.14
CA THR A 60 3.30 3.57 17.25
C THR A 60 4.78 3.71 16.89
N ILE A 61 5.10 3.75 15.59
CA ILE A 61 6.46 3.90 15.08
C ILE A 61 6.88 5.36 15.18
N SER A 62 7.73 5.66 16.17
CA SER A 62 8.19 7.02 16.48
C SER A 62 8.79 7.78 15.29
N THR A 63 9.53 7.10 14.43
CA THR A 63 10.12 7.69 13.22
C THR A 63 9.07 8.03 12.17
N LEU A 64 7.96 7.31 12.13
CA LEU A 64 6.86 7.54 11.20
C LEU A 64 5.86 8.58 11.70
N LYS A 65 5.81 8.87 13.00
CA LYS A 65 4.95 9.93 13.57
C LYS A 65 5.16 11.29 12.90
N LYS A 66 6.39 11.60 12.47
CA LYS A 66 6.71 12.87 11.79
C LYS A 66 6.21 12.93 10.34
N VAL A 67 5.99 11.77 9.72
CA VAL A 67 5.51 11.67 8.33
C VAL A 67 4.07 11.22 8.25
N ALA A 68 3.42 10.81 9.34
CA ALA A 68 2.00 10.49 9.34
C ALA A 68 1.15 11.77 9.12
N PRO A 69 0.06 11.73 8.32
CA PRO A 69 -0.45 10.60 7.53
C PRO A 69 -0.06 10.69 6.04
N LYS A 70 1.23 10.53 5.70
CA LYS A 70 1.71 10.57 4.31
C LYS A 70 1.89 9.17 3.72
N THR A 71 1.92 9.13 2.39
CA THR A 71 2.30 7.95 1.60
C THR A 71 3.76 7.58 1.85
N VAL A 72 3.99 6.30 2.13
CA VAL A 72 5.33 5.72 2.40
C VAL A 72 5.69 4.60 1.43
N ALA A 73 4.72 4.07 0.68
CA ALA A 73 4.96 3.27 -0.51
C ALA A 73 3.91 3.53 -1.59
N GLY A 74 4.33 3.58 -2.84
CA GLY A 74 3.50 3.83 -4.01
C GLY A 74 3.79 5.15 -4.71
N PRO A 75 3.08 5.47 -5.81
CA PRO A 75 1.95 4.73 -6.36
C PRO A 75 2.36 3.41 -7.04
N ALA A 76 1.71 2.31 -6.68
CA ALA A 76 1.78 1.04 -7.40
C ALA A 76 0.59 0.97 -8.37
N LEU A 77 0.89 0.90 -9.67
CA LEU A 77 -0.12 0.95 -10.73
C LEU A 77 -0.50 -0.46 -11.17
N VAL A 78 -1.56 -1.00 -10.57
CA VAL A 78 -2.00 -2.38 -10.82
C VAL A 78 -2.98 -2.43 -12.00
N PRO A 79 -2.69 -3.21 -13.06
CA PRO A 79 -3.62 -3.45 -14.16
C PRO A 79 -4.96 -4.01 -13.68
N SER A 80 -6.08 -3.53 -14.24
CA SER A 80 -7.42 -4.04 -13.92
C SER A 80 -7.85 -5.24 -14.76
N ASP A 81 -7.02 -5.65 -15.72
CA ASP A 81 -7.26 -6.78 -16.62
C ASP A 81 -7.00 -8.15 -15.96
N GLY A 82 -6.52 -8.15 -14.71
CA GLY A 82 -6.16 -9.37 -13.98
C GLY A 82 -4.80 -9.94 -14.38
N SER A 83 -3.97 -9.20 -15.13
CA SER A 83 -2.63 -9.65 -15.53
C SER A 83 -1.65 -9.78 -14.37
N TRP A 84 -1.92 -9.12 -13.24
CA TRP A 84 -1.07 -9.16 -12.05
C TRP A 84 -1.64 -10.08 -10.98
N THR A 85 -0.78 -10.90 -10.39
CA THR A 85 -1.11 -11.68 -9.20
C THR A 85 -0.93 -10.82 -7.94
N ALA A 86 -1.51 -11.26 -6.82
CA ALA A 86 -1.24 -10.65 -5.51
C ALA A 86 0.26 -10.55 -5.19
N ALA A 87 1.07 -11.52 -5.65
CA ALA A 87 2.53 -11.49 -5.46
C ALA A 87 3.19 -10.36 -6.26
N ASP A 88 2.77 -10.14 -7.50
CA ASP A 88 3.28 -9.04 -8.34
C ASP A 88 2.94 -7.67 -7.74
N ILE A 89 1.70 -7.53 -7.24
CA ILE A 89 1.26 -6.30 -6.56
C ILE A 89 2.10 -6.01 -5.32
N ARG A 90 2.41 -7.03 -4.50
CA ARG A 90 3.31 -6.86 -3.35
C ARG A 90 4.71 -6.48 -3.78
N ALA A 91 5.25 -7.14 -4.81
CA ALA A 91 6.59 -6.86 -5.30
C ALA A 91 6.70 -5.40 -5.75
N GLU A 92 5.69 -4.88 -6.47
CA GLU A 92 5.62 -3.48 -6.88
C GLU A 92 5.52 -2.52 -5.68
N LEU A 93 4.67 -2.83 -4.69
CA LEU A 93 4.57 -2.04 -3.45
C LEU A 93 5.90 -2.02 -2.67
N LEU A 94 6.63 -3.14 -2.65
CA LEU A 94 7.95 -3.23 -2.03
C LEU A 94 9.02 -2.45 -2.81
N ALA A 95 8.90 -2.40 -4.13
CA ALA A 95 9.80 -1.64 -5.01
C ALA A 95 9.56 -0.13 -4.93
N THR A 96 8.34 0.30 -4.60
CA THR A 96 7.91 1.71 -4.54
C THR A 96 7.96 2.30 -3.12
N ILE A 97 8.76 1.74 -2.21
CA ILE A 97 8.97 2.27 -0.85
C ILE A 97 9.76 3.60 -0.91
N LEU A 98 9.26 4.61 -0.21
CA LEU A 98 9.79 5.99 -0.21
C LEU A 98 10.58 6.37 1.05
N ILE A 99 10.77 5.44 2.00
CA ILE A 99 11.31 5.70 3.35
C ILE A 99 12.51 4.83 3.77
#